data_AF-A0A5C6ARZ8-F1
#
_entry.id   AF-A0A5C6ARZ8-F1
#
_cell.length_a   1.000
_cell.length_b   1.000
_cell.length_c   1.000
_cell.angle_alpha   90.00
_cell.angle_beta   90.00
_cell.angle_gamma   90.00
#
_symmetry.space_group_name_H-M   'P 1'
#
loop_
_entity.id
_entity.type
_entity.pdbx_description
1 polymer ?
#
loop_
_entity_poly.entity_id
_entity_poly.type
_entity_poly.pdbx_seq_one_letter_code
_entity_poly.pdbx_strand_id
1 'polypeptide(L)'
;MLIFAFGLIEISRLAMVKESITQATREGARVGIRPTATAADITTRINEELEILGITGAMIEIEPSQFGPADEGETVRVRIRVPMANITWIPDFFDFNVADVSAETVMRRESTS
;
A
#
# COMPACT_ATOMS: atom_id res chain seq x y z
N MET A 1 -30.35 -11.80 -10.81
CA MET A 1 -29.97 -10.37 -10.88
C MET A 1 -29.18 -9.90 -9.65
N LEU A 2 -29.55 -10.30 -8.43
CA LEU A 2 -28.81 -9.90 -7.20
C LEU A 2 -27.33 -10.32 -7.20
N ILE A 3 -27.00 -11.51 -7.72
CA ILE A 3 -25.61 -11.99 -7.82
C ILE A 3 -24.75 -11.05 -8.67
N PHE A 4 -25.28 -10.56 -9.80
CA PHE A 4 -24.56 -9.60 -10.65
C PHE A 4 -24.38 -8.25 -9.93
N ALA A 5 -25.39 -7.79 -9.19
CA ALA A 5 -25.27 -6.54 -8.42
C ALA A 5 -24.18 -6.65 -7.33
N PHE A 6 -24.18 -7.74 -6.56
CA PHE A 6 -23.15 -7.99 -5.55
C PHE A 6 -21.76 -8.20 -6.15
N GLY A 7 -21.66 -8.89 -7.29
CA GLY A 7 -20.39 -9.05 -8.00
C GLY A 7 -19.82 -7.71 -8.47
N LEU A 8 -20.65 -6.81 -9.00
CA LEU A 8 -20.21 -5.46 -9.39
C LEU A 8 -19.75 -4.62 -8.19
N ILE A 9 -20.46 -4.71 -7.07
CA ILE A 9 -20.08 -4.02 -5.83
C ILE A 9 -18.73 -4.54 -5.32
N GLU A 10 -18.54 -5.86 -5.29
CA GLU A 10 -17.30 -6.49 -4.84
C GLU A 10 -16.12 -6.09 -5.72
N ILE A 11 -16.27 -6.14 -7.06
CA ILE A 11 -15.23 -5.70 -8.00
C ILE A 11 -14.93 -4.21 -7.83
N SER A 12 -15.95 -3.38 -7.61
CA SER A 12 -15.76 -1.94 -7.36
C SER A 12 -14.95 -1.70 -6.08
N ARG A 13 -15.22 -2.49 -5.02
CA ARG A 13 -14.44 -2.45 -3.77
C ARG A 13 -12.98 -2.84 -4.02
N LEU A 14 -12.72 -3.90 -4.78
CA LEU A 14 -11.35 -4.32 -5.12
C LEU A 14 -10.62 -3.23 -5.92
N ALA A 15 -11.28 -2.62 -6.90
CA ALA A 15 -10.69 -1.52 -7.70
C ALA A 15 -10.37 -0.31 -6.82
N MET A 16 -11.27 0.08 -5.92
CA MET A 16 -11.01 1.15 -4.95
C MET A 16 -9.78 0.82 -4.09
N VAL A 17 -9.73 -0.37 -3.47
CA VAL A 17 -8.57 -0.77 -2.64
C VAL A 17 -7.28 -0.70 -3.44
N LYS A 18 -7.27 -1.21 -4.68
CA LYS A 18 -6.09 -1.22 -5.55
C LYS A 18 -5.55 0.19 -5.81
N GLU A 19 -6.40 1.14 -6.16
CA GLU A 19 -5.98 2.52 -6.38
C GLU A 19 -5.47 3.17 -5.10
N SER A 20 -6.15 2.92 -3.99
CA SER A 20 -5.81 3.49 -2.68
C SER A 20 -4.47 3.01 -2.16
N ILE A 21 -4.18 1.70 -2.24
CA ILE A 21 -2.86 1.20 -1.83
C ILE A 21 -1.77 1.66 -2.80
N THR A 22 -2.09 1.87 -4.08
CA THR A 22 -1.14 2.43 -5.05
C THR A 22 -0.79 3.87 -4.69
N GLN A 23 -1.79 4.69 -4.38
CA GLN A 23 -1.58 6.04 -3.87
C GLN A 23 -0.79 6.04 -2.55
N ALA A 24 -1.14 5.17 -1.60
CA ALA A 24 -0.42 5.04 -0.33
C ALA A 24 1.06 4.67 -0.52
N THR A 25 1.39 3.74 -1.44
CA THR A 25 2.79 3.43 -1.75
C THR A 25 3.55 4.64 -2.30
N ARG A 26 2.91 5.48 -3.13
CA ARG A 26 3.52 6.70 -3.67
C ARG A 26 3.76 7.75 -2.60
N GLU A 27 2.79 7.96 -1.72
CA GLU A 27 2.88 8.91 -0.62
C GLU A 27 3.93 8.46 0.42
N GLY A 28 3.96 7.16 0.75
CA GLY A 28 5.00 6.57 1.60
C GLY A 28 6.39 6.70 0.99
N ALA A 29 6.56 6.37 -0.30
CA ALA A 29 7.83 6.54 -1.00
C ALA A 29 8.28 8.02 -1.04
N ARG A 30 7.35 8.96 -1.26
CA ARG A 30 7.65 10.41 -1.23
C ARG A 30 8.12 10.90 0.14
N VAL A 31 7.64 10.29 1.23
CA VAL A 31 8.19 10.57 2.56
C VAL A 31 9.58 9.96 2.68
N GLY A 32 9.76 8.71 2.25
CA GLY A 32 11.00 7.96 2.38
C GLY A 32 12.20 8.51 1.60
N ILE A 33 11.98 9.26 0.52
CA ILE A 33 13.08 9.90 -0.23
C ILE A 33 13.76 11.04 0.51
N ARG A 34 13.16 11.57 1.58
CA ARG A 34 13.71 12.69 2.33
C ARG A 34 14.96 12.25 3.10
N PRO A 35 16.03 13.06 3.17
CA PRO A 35 17.29 12.67 3.83
C PRO A 35 17.13 12.28 5.30
N THR A 36 16.17 12.86 6.01
CA THR A 36 15.91 12.62 7.44
C THR A 36 14.78 11.63 7.71
N ALA A 37 14.12 11.09 6.68
CA ALA A 37 13.00 10.19 6.88
C ALA A 37 13.43 8.81 7.40
N THR A 38 12.61 8.29 8.30
CA THR A 38 12.73 6.95 8.88
C THR A 38 11.67 6.00 8.32
N ALA A 39 11.86 4.69 8.50
CA ALA A 39 10.83 3.70 8.16
C ALA A 39 9.52 3.95 8.93
N ALA A 40 9.60 4.47 10.17
CA ALA A 40 8.44 4.82 10.96
C ALA A 40 7.62 5.97 10.36
N ASP A 41 8.28 6.97 9.76
CA ASP A 41 7.59 8.08 9.08
C ASP A 41 6.83 7.58 7.85
N ILE A 42 7.44 6.66 7.09
CA ILE A 42 6.82 6.01 5.93
C ILE A 42 5.60 5.20 6.38
N THR A 43 5.75 4.35 7.39
CA THR A 43 4.64 3.53 7.92
C THR A 43 3.51 4.40 8.45
N THR A 44 3.82 5.49 9.17
CA THR A 44 2.82 6.44 9.68
C THR A 44 2.04 7.07 8.52
N ARG A 45 2.74 7.58 7.51
CA ARG A 45 2.11 8.18 6.33
C ARG A 45 1.23 7.21 5.57
N ILE A 46 1.66 5.95 5.42
CA ILE A 46 0.87 4.91 4.76
C ILE A 46 -0.39 4.61 5.57
N ASN A 47 -0.28 4.47 6.89
CA ASN A 47 -1.43 4.20 7.74
C ASN A 47 -2.47 5.33 7.69
N GLU A 48 -2.04 6.60 7.66
CA GLU A 48 -2.94 7.75 7.45
C GLU A 48 -3.73 7.63 6.14
N GLU A 49 -3.07 7.24 5.04
CA GLU A 49 -3.73 7.03 3.73
C GLU A 49 -4.72 5.86 3.76
N LEU A 50 -4.37 4.76 4.43
CA LEU A 50 -5.23 3.58 4.52
C LEU A 50 -6.44 3.79 5.46
N GLU A 51 -6.28 4.59 6.51
CA GLU A 51 -7.33 4.92 7.47
C GLU A 51 -8.50 5.67 6.81
N ILE A 52 -8.23 6.56 5.84
CA ILE A 52 -9.24 7.32 5.08
C ILE A 52 -10.29 6.37 4.45
N LEU A 53 -9.91 5.14 4.13
CA LEU A 53 -10.76 4.16 3.46
C LEU A 53 -11.07 2.93 4.31
N GLY A 54 -10.75 3.00 5.61
CA GLY A 54 -10.96 1.91 6.56
C GLY A 54 -10.26 0.61 6.15
N ILE A 55 -9.10 0.69 5.51
CA ILE A 55 -8.32 -0.48 5.12
C ILE A 55 -7.44 -0.89 6.31
N THR A 56 -7.69 -2.08 6.87
CA THR A 56 -6.94 -2.60 8.03
C THR A 56 -6.20 -3.89 7.68
N GLY A 57 -5.14 -4.19 8.44
CA GLY A 57 -4.37 -5.43 8.27
C GLY A 57 -3.53 -5.46 6.99
N ALA A 58 -3.16 -4.29 6.47
CA ALA A 58 -2.20 -4.18 5.38
C ALA A 58 -0.79 -4.56 5.86
N MET A 59 -0.09 -5.34 5.05
CA MET A 59 1.33 -5.65 5.23
C MET A 59 2.15 -4.63 4.45
N ILE A 60 3.00 -3.88 5.16
CA ILE A 60 3.87 -2.85 4.59
C ILE A 60 5.31 -3.37 4.59
N GLU A 61 5.92 -3.41 3.42
CA GLU A 61 7.34 -3.74 3.22
C GLU A 61 8.08 -2.50 2.71
N ILE A 62 9.21 -2.19 3.33
CA ILE A 62 10.04 -1.04 3.00
C ILE A 62 11.46 -1.55 2.77
N GLU A 63 12.04 -1.21 1.62
CA GLU A 63 13.44 -1.48 1.31
C GLU A 63 14.15 -0.17 0.91
N PRO A 64 15.29 0.18 1.51
CA PRO A 64 15.91 -0.50 2.65
C PRO A 64 15.09 -0.34 3.94
N SER A 65 15.17 -1.32 4.84
CA SER A 65 14.40 -1.31 6.11
C SER A 65 14.97 -0.37 7.17
N GLN A 66 16.22 0.07 6.97
CA GLN A 66 16.89 1.08 7.78
C GLN A 66 17.47 2.13 6.84
N PHE A 67 17.42 3.39 7.27
CA PHE A 67 17.98 4.51 6.52
C PHE A 67 19.18 5.07 7.27
N GLY A 68 20.34 5.08 6.62
CA GLY A 68 21.59 5.62 7.12
C GLY A 68 22.16 6.75 6.24
N PRO A 69 23.22 7.43 6.70
CA PRO A 69 23.88 8.49 5.93
C PRO A 69 24.49 8.03 4.60
N ALA A 70 24.74 6.73 4.44
CA ALA A 70 25.31 6.15 3.23
C ALA A 70 24.26 5.85 2.13
N ASP A 71 22.96 6.00 2.44
CA ASP A 71 21.88 5.60 1.53
C ASP A 71 21.47 6.73 0.56
N GLU A 72 22.25 7.82 0.53
CA GLU A 72 21.99 8.94 -0.39
C GLU A 72 22.11 8.50 -1.85
N GLY A 73 21.05 8.72 -2.62
CA GLY A 73 20.96 8.26 -4.00
C GLY A 73 20.61 6.78 -4.17
N GLU A 74 20.39 6.03 -3.09
CA GLU A 74 19.78 4.71 -3.18
C GLU A 74 18.27 4.79 -3.44
N THR A 75 17.66 3.68 -3.83
CA THR A 75 16.22 3.61 -4.11
C THR A 75 15.44 3.17 -2.88
N VAL A 76 14.37 3.88 -2.57
CA VAL A 76 13.36 3.50 -1.59
C VAL A 76 12.23 2.77 -2.32
N ARG A 77 12.02 1.50 -2.00
CA ARG A 77 10.87 0.70 -2.41
C ARG A 77 9.89 0.61 -1.27
N VAL A 78 8.63 0.90 -1.58
CA VAL A 78 7.49 0.70 -0.67
C VAL A 78 6.52 -0.24 -1.34
N ARG A 79 6.23 -1.37 -0.69
CA ARG A 79 5.24 -2.36 -1.14
C ARG A 79 4.18 -2.53 -0.08
N ILE A 80 2.92 -2.56 -0.52
CA ILE A 80 1.77 -2.83 0.34
C ILE A 80 1.05 -4.07 -0.20
N ARG A 81 0.67 -4.98 0.70
CA ARG A 81 -0.21 -6.11 0.41
C ARG A 81 -1.38 -6.10 1.39
N VAL A 82 -2.59 -6.24 0.88
CA VAL A 82 -3.81 -6.32 1.70
C VAL A 82 -4.46 -7.67 1.44
N PRO A 83 -4.61 -8.52 2.48
CA PRO A 83 -5.31 -9.79 2.35
C PRO A 83 -6.74 -9.58 1.84
N MET A 84 -7.15 -10.40 0.86
CA MET A 84 -8.48 -10.29 0.26
C MET A 84 -9.60 -10.49 1.31
N ALA A 85 -9.34 -11.33 2.32
CA ALA A 85 -10.22 -11.57 3.46
C ALA A 85 -10.52 -10.31 4.31
N ASN A 86 -9.65 -9.30 4.28
CA ASN A 86 -9.83 -8.06 5.06
C ASN A 86 -10.64 -7.00 4.32
N ILE A 87 -10.91 -7.19 3.03
CA ILE A 87 -11.54 -6.17 2.16
C ILE A 87 -12.81 -6.65 1.47
N THR A 88 -13.06 -7.96 1.47
CA THR A 88 -14.30 -8.54 0.94
C THR A 88 -15.51 -8.18 1.80
N TRP A 89 -16.66 -7.94 1.16
CA TRP A 89 -17.93 -7.75 1.87
C TRP A 89 -18.79 -9.01 1.87
N ILE A 90 -18.46 -10.00 1.03
CA ILE A 90 -19.18 -11.26 0.93
C ILE A 90 -18.16 -12.41 0.93
N PRO A 91 -17.64 -12.77 2.11
CA PRO A 91 -16.65 -13.83 2.23
C PRO A 91 -17.19 -15.15 1.68
N ASP A 92 -16.30 -15.96 1.10
CA ASP A 92 -16.56 -17.31 0.58
C ASP A 92 -17.58 -17.43 -0.57
N PHE A 93 -18.08 -16.30 -1.09
CA PHE A 93 -19.05 -16.29 -2.19
C PHE A 93 -18.39 -16.05 -3.56
N PHE A 94 -17.41 -15.14 -3.62
CA PHE A 94 -16.60 -14.88 -4.80
C PHE A 94 -15.14 -15.26 -4.52
N ASP A 95 -14.75 -16.45 -4.98
CA ASP A 95 -13.35 -16.85 -4.96
C ASP A 95 -12.66 -16.34 -6.23
N PHE A 96 -11.92 -15.25 -6.08
CA PHE A 96 -11.11 -14.68 -7.16
C PHE A 96 -9.78 -15.43 -7.37
N ASN A 97 -9.46 -16.44 -6.55
CA ASN A 97 -8.18 -17.15 -6.55
C ASN A 97 -6.97 -16.18 -6.41
N VAL A 98 -7.15 -15.14 -5.61
CA VAL A 98 -6.12 -14.13 -5.30
C VAL A 98 -6.05 -14.01 -3.79
N ALA A 99 -4.85 -14.18 -3.23
CA ALA A 99 -4.64 -14.08 -1.78
C ALA A 99 -4.62 -12.63 -1.29
N ASP A 100 -3.90 -11.77 -2.02
CA ASP A 100 -3.65 -10.38 -1.64
C ASP A 100 -3.85 -9.42 -2.83
N VAL A 101 -4.35 -8.22 -2.54
CA VAL A 101 -4.25 -7.07 -3.44
C VAL A 101 -2.96 -6.33 -3.10
N SER A 102 -2.07 -6.15 -4.08
CA SER A 102 -0.74 -5.59 -3.87
C SER A 102 -0.46 -4.36 -4.73
N ALA A 103 0.39 -3.47 -4.22
CA ALA A 103 0.95 -2.34 -4.97
C ALA A 103 2.39 -2.07 -4.54
N GLU A 104 3.16 -1.45 -5.41
CA GLU A 104 4.55 -1.10 -5.18
C GLU A 104 4.89 0.22 -5.85
N THR A 105 5.71 1.02 -5.18
CA THR A 105 6.36 2.20 -5.76
C THR A 105 7.83 2.23 -5.38
N VAL A 106 8.68 2.61 -6.32
CA VAL A 106 10.13 2.81 -6.12
C VAL A 106 10.47 4.26 -6.45
N MET A 107 11.18 4.94 -5.57
CA MET A 107 11.68 6.30 -5.79
C MET A 107 13.15 6.41 -5.38
N ARG A 108 13.91 7.32 -6.00
CA ARG A 108 15.32 7.57 -5.64
C ARG A 108 15.38 8.57 -4.48
N ARG A 109 16.18 8.28 -3.46
CA ARG A 109 16.40 9.15 -2.29
C ARG A 109 17.14 10.43 -2.69
N GLU A 110 16.74 11.55 -2.10
CA GLU A 110 17.40 12.85 -2.27
C GLU A 110 18.78 12.82 -1.59
N SER A 111 19.79 13.44 -2.21
CA SER A 111 21.14 13.59 -1.65
C SER A 111 21.32 15.00 -1.10
N THR A 112 21.99 15.14 0.03
CA THR A 112 22.28 16.42 0.68
C THR A 112 23.65 16.90 0.18
N SER A 113 23.70 17.50 -1.02
CA SER A 113 24.93 18.12 -1.53
C SER A 113 25.26 19.43 -0.83
#